data_AF-A0A0S8A0Y5-F1
#
_entry.id   AF-A0A0S8A0Y5-F1
#
_cell.length_a   1.000
_cell.length_b   1.000
_cell.length_c   1.000
_cell.angle_alpha   90.00
_cell.angle_beta   90.00
_cell.angle_gamma   90.00
#
_symmetry.space_group_name_H-M   'P 1'
#
loop_
_entity.id
_entity.type
_entity.pdbx_description
1 polymer ?
#
loop_
_entity_poly.entity_id
_entity_poly.type
_entity_poly.pdbx_seq_one_letter_code
_entity_poly.pdbx_strand_id
1 'polypeptide(L)'
;MANPEMIDTIESLQNSLSNIKVFTVVPMGVLMIVYFFSFATAIDRGMYGVLVFEIVTTILFVFAIIFINKFAFVLLKMRYKNKAPYNSVLAYVDYSDLAGKPEEVSKAIENRRHQHS
;
A
#
# COMPACT_ATOMS: atom_id res chain seq x y z
N MET A 1 -9.65 1.38 28.49
CA MET A 1 -8.20 1.62 28.43
C MET A 1 -7.70 0.81 27.25
N ALA A 2 -6.95 1.41 26.32
CA ALA A 2 -6.52 0.70 25.12
C ALA A 2 -5.67 -0.52 25.50
N ASN A 3 -5.97 -1.69 24.92
CA ASN A 3 -5.24 -2.92 25.20
C ASN A 3 -3.82 -2.80 24.62
N PRO A 4 -2.75 -2.92 25.44
CA PRO A 4 -1.37 -2.79 24.96
C PRO A 4 -1.03 -3.77 23.82
N GLU A 5 -1.53 -5.00 23.86
CA GLU A 5 -1.30 -5.98 22.77
C GLU A 5 -1.92 -5.55 21.43
N MET A 6 -3.05 -4.83 21.48
CA MET A 6 -3.70 -4.30 20.28
C MET A 6 -2.91 -3.13 19.69
N ILE A 7 -2.35 -2.26 20.54
CA ILE A 7 -1.49 -1.15 20.12
C ILE A 7 -0.26 -1.70 19.38
N ASP A 8 0.43 -2.68 19.95
CA ASP A 8 1.59 -3.33 19.34
C ASP A 8 1.24 -3.98 17.99
N THR A 9 0.06 -4.60 17.90
CA THR A 9 -0.45 -5.20 16.66
C THR A 9 -0.71 -4.14 15.58
N ILE A 10 -1.30 -3.00 15.95
CA ILE A 10 -1.56 -1.88 15.03
C ILE A 10 -0.25 -1.28 14.55
N GLU A 11 0.71 -1.06 15.43
CA GLU A 11 2.03 -0.52 15.08
C GLU A 11 2.77 -1.45 14.10
N SER A 12 2.73 -2.77 14.36
CA SER A 12 3.28 -3.77 13.44
C SER A 12 2.60 -3.75 12.05
N LEU A 13 1.27 -3.53 12.00
CA LEU A 13 0.54 -3.36 10.74
C LEU A 13 0.93 -2.08 10.02
N GLN A 14 1.10 -0.96 10.73
CA GLN A 14 1.53 0.31 10.15
C GLN A 14 2.94 0.22 9.58
N ASN A 15 3.86 -0.41 10.31
CA ASN A 15 5.23 -0.67 9.85
C ASN A 15 5.23 -1.58 8.61
N SER A 16 4.42 -2.63 8.62
CA SER A 16 4.27 -3.52 7.47
C SER A 16 3.69 -2.80 6.25
N LEU A 17 2.69 -1.93 6.45
CA LEU A 17 2.10 -1.11 5.41
C LEU A 17 3.13 -0.15 4.82
N SER A 18 3.92 0.52 5.67
CA SER A 18 5.00 1.42 5.25
C SER A 18 6.04 0.67 4.40
N ASN A 19 6.48 -0.49 4.86
CA ASN A 19 7.43 -1.34 4.13
C ASN A 19 6.88 -1.76 2.76
N ILE A 20 5.61 -2.13 2.66
CA ILE A 20 4.97 -2.45 1.38
C ILE A 20 4.96 -1.23 0.45
N LYS A 21 4.65 -0.03 0.95
CA LYS A 21 4.70 1.20 0.14
C LYS A 21 6.10 1.46 -0.38
N VAL A 22 7.11 1.42 0.47
CA VAL A 22 8.51 1.64 0.09
C VAL A 22 8.95 0.60 -0.95
N PHE A 23 8.68 -0.68 -0.69
CA PHE A 23 9.04 -1.77 -1.59
C PHE A 23 8.31 -1.72 -2.94
N THR A 24 7.16 -1.05 -3.02
CA THR A 24 6.42 -0.86 -4.27
C THR A 24 6.89 0.38 -5.02
N VAL A 25 7.01 1.51 -4.32
CA VAL A 25 7.32 2.82 -4.92
C VAL A 25 8.76 2.90 -5.40
N VAL A 26 9.72 2.32 -4.66
CA VAL A 26 11.15 2.40 -5.03
C VAL A 26 11.43 1.71 -6.37
N PRO A 27 11.03 0.44 -6.60
CA PRO A 27 11.21 -0.19 -7.91
C PRO A 27 10.46 0.53 -9.03
N MET A 28 9.23 1.02 -8.77
CA MET A 28 8.48 1.81 -9.76
C MET A 28 9.25 3.07 -10.18
N GLY A 29 9.80 3.81 -9.22
CA GLY A 29 10.61 5.00 -9.50
C GLY A 29 11.86 4.68 -10.34
N VAL A 30 12.56 3.59 -10.01
CA VAL A 30 13.71 3.13 -10.80
C VAL A 30 13.29 2.76 -12.22
N LEU A 31 12.19 2.04 -12.41
CA LEU A 31 11.67 1.68 -13.73
C LEU A 31 11.26 2.92 -14.54
N MET A 32 10.64 3.92 -13.91
CA MET A 32 10.30 5.17 -14.61
C MET A 32 11.55 5.92 -15.11
N ILE A 33 12.63 5.92 -14.33
CA ILE A 33 13.91 6.50 -14.76
C ILE A 33 14.48 5.72 -15.95
N VAL A 34 14.45 4.39 -15.89
CA VAL A 34 14.89 3.54 -17.00
C VAL A 34 14.07 3.84 -18.26
N TYR A 35 12.75 3.94 -18.14
CA TYR A 35 11.86 4.28 -19.25
C TYR A 35 12.19 5.65 -19.85
N PHE A 36 12.42 6.65 -19.01
CA PHE A 36 12.80 7.99 -19.46
C PHE A 36 14.04 7.97 -20.36
N PHE A 37 15.06 7.15 -20.02
CA PHE A 37 16.26 7.01 -20.84
C PHE A 37 16.07 6.10 -22.06
N SER A 38 15.20 5.10 -22.01
CA SER A 38 14.95 4.20 -23.14
C SER A 38 14.10 4.83 -24.24
N PHE A 39 13.30 5.85 -23.95
CA PHE A 39 12.45 6.54 -24.93
C PHE A 39 13.21 7.00 -26.18
N ALA A 40 14.34 7.71 -26.01
CA ALA A 40 15.12 8.22 -27.13
C ALA A 40 15.65 7.07 -28.02
N THR A 41 16.17 6.02 -27.39
CA THR A 41 16.69 4.84 -28.10
C THR A 41 15.57 4.08 -28.81
N ALA A 42 14.38 4.00 -28.21
CA ALA A 42 13.24 3.32 -28.80
C ALA A 42 12.68 4.08 -30.02
N ILE A 43 12.72 5.41 -30.02
CA ILE A 43 12.40 6.25 -31.18
C ILE A 43 13.43 6.03 -32.29
N ASP A 44 14.72 6.15 -31.98
CA ASP A 44 15.80 6.05 -32.98
C ASP A 44 15.83 4.68 -33.68
N ARG A 45 15.46 3.62 -32.96
CA ARG A 45 15.38 2.25 -33.50
C ARG A 45 14.03 1.88 -34.12
N GLY A 46 13.07 2.80 -34.16
CA GLY A 46 11.73 2.55 -34.70
C GLY A 46 10.95 1.47 -33.95
N MET A 47 11.24 1.26 -32.66
CA MET A 47 10.61 0.22 -31.83
C MET A 47 9.25 0.69 -31.29
N TYR A 48 8.31 0.98 -32.18
CA TYR A 48 6.99 1.55 -31.84
C TYR A 48 6.21 0.72 -30.80
N GLY A 49 6.34 -0.61 -30.83
CA GLY A 49 5.70 -1.48 -29.82
C GLY A 49 6.23 -1.24 -28.40
N VAL A 50 7.53 -1.03 -28.26
CA VAL A 50 8.18 -0.73 -26.97
C VAL A 50 7.75 0.66 -26.48
N LEU A 51 7.70 1.66 -27.37
CA LEU A 51 7.24 3.01 -27.03
C LEU A 51 5.80 3.02 -26.50
N VAL A 52 4.88 2.32 -27.18
CA VAL A 52 3.49 2.23 -26.73
C VAL A 52 3.41 1.54 -25.38
N PHE A 53 4.17 0.46 -25.18
CA PHE A 53 4.25 -0.23 -23.90
C PHE A 53 4.76 0.68 -22.78
N GLU A 54 5.85 1.42 -22.99
CA GLU A 54 6.43 2.37 -22.04
C GLU A 54 5.44 3.49 -21.67
N ILE A 55 4.72 4.05 -22.64
CA ILE A 55 3.70 5.07 -22.40
C ILE A 55 2.57 4.51 -21.53
N VAL A 56 2.00 3.36 -21.91
CA VAL A 56 0.87 2.76 -21.19
C VAL A 56 1.27 2.38 -19.76
N THR A 57 2.41 1.73 -19.59
CA THR A 57 2.92 1.32 -18.27
C THR A 57 3.29 2.51 -17.39
N THR A 58 3.85 3.58 -17.96
CA THR A 58 4.10 4.84 -17.24
C THR A 58 2.82 5.44 -16.69
N ILE A 59 1.77 5.50 -17.51
CA ILE A 59 0.44 5.98 -17.06
C ILE A 59 -0.08 5.09 -15.92
N LEU A 60 0.03 3.76 -16.05
CA LEU A 60 -0.36 2.82 -15.00
C LEU A 60 0.45 3.01 -13.71
N PHE A 61 1.75 3.27 -13.78
CA PHE A 61 2.58 3.56 -12.60
C PHE A 61 2.15 4.85 -11.90
N VAL A 62 1.82 5.90 -12.65
CA VAL A 62 1.28 7.14 -12.07
C VAL A 62 -0.02 6.86 -11.31
N PHE A 63 -0.95 6.11 -11.92
CA PHE A 63 -2.18 5.70 -11.23
C PHE A 63 -1.89 4.84 -9.99
N ALA A 64 -0.96 3.90 -10.07
CA ALA A 64 -0.57 3.05 -8.94
C ALA A 64 0.01 3.87 -7.77
N ILE A 65 0.80 4.91 -8.06
CA ILE A 65 1.36 5.82 -7.06
C ILE A 65 0.24 6.66 -6.41
N ILE A 66 -0.70 7.20 -7.19
CA ILE A 66 -1.84 7.97 -6.66
C ILE A 66 -2.68 7.12 -5.70
N PHE A 67 -2.90 5.85 -6.03
CA PHE A 67 -3.69 4.92 -5.22
C PHE A 67 -2.85 4.03 -4.29
N ILE A 68 -1.59 4.39 -4.02
CA ILE A 68 -0.64 3.53 -3.29
C ILE A 68 -1.12 3.15 -1.90
N ASN A 69 -1.84 4.04 -1.20
CA ASN A 69 -2.37 3.78 0.13
C ASN A 69 -3.41 2.65 0.11
N LYS A 70 -4.33 2.69 -0.88
CA LYS A 70 -5.33 1.64 -1.07
C LYS A 70 -4.69 0.34 -1.52
N PHE A 71 -3.75 0.42 -2.46
CA PHE A 71 -3.07 -0.76 -2.98
C PHE A 71 -2.23 -1.47 -1.91
N ALA A 72 -1.44 -0.71 -1.13
CA ALA A 72 -0.66 -1.24 -0.02
C ALA A 72 -1.55 -1.85 1.06
N PHE A 73 -2.72 -1.27 1.33
CA PHE A 73 -3.69 -1.84 2.27
C PHE A 73 -4.31 -3.14 1.77
N VAL A 74 -4.64 -3.24 0.47
CA VAL A 74 -5.12 -4.50 -0.13
C VAL A 74 -4.06 -5.59 -0.02
N LEU A 75 -2.79 -5.27 -0.32
CA LEU A 75 -1.68 -6.21 -0.17
C LEU A 75 -1.47 -6.63 1.30
N LEU A 76 -1.56 -5.67 2.24
CA LEU A 76 -1.49 -5.94 3.67
C LEU A 76 -2.62 -6.88 4.10
N LYS A 77 -3.85 -6.60 3.68
CA LYS A 77 -5.03 -7.42 3.97
C LYS A 77 -4.86 -8.82 3.40
N MET A 78 -4.45 -8.97 2.15
CA MET A 78 -4.17 -10.29 1.55
C MET A 78 -3.11 -11.07 2.33
N ARG A 79 -2.03 -10.41 2.76
CA ARG A 79 -0.93 -11.05 3.50
C ARG A 79 -1.30 -11.48 4.92
N TYR A 80 -2.14 -10.71 5.61
CA TYR A 80 -2.44 -10.90 7.03
C TYR A 80 -3.88 -11.36 7.34
N LYS A 81 -4.76 -11.51 6.33
CA LYS A 81 -6.16 -11.95 6.50
C LYS A 81 -6.30 -13.26 7.28
N ASN A 82 -5.36 -14.19 7.15
CA ASN A 82 -5.44 -15.50 7.81
C ASN A 82 -4.54 -15.62 9.05
N LYS A 83 -3.89 -14.54 9.50
CA LYS A 83 -2.98 -14.56 10.64
C LYS A 83 -3.63 -13.91 11.87
N ALA A 84 -3.87 -14.69 12.92
CA ALA A 84 -4.11 -14.12 14.25
C ALA A 84 -2.78 -13.55 14.79
N PRO A 85 -2.76 -12.42 15.51
CA PRO A 85 -3.90 -11.60 15.95
C PRO A 85 -4.43 -10.59 14.91
N TYR A 86 -3.72 -10.37 13.82
CA TYR A 86 -3.97 -9.31 12.82
C TYR A 86 -5.35 -9.34 12.16
N ASN A 87 -5.90 -10.53 11.88
CA ASN A 87 -7.22 -10.67 11.25
C ASN A 87 -8.33 -9.94 12.05
N SER A 88 -8.28 -10.03 13.37
CA SER A 88 -9.27 -9.40 14.25
C SER A 88 -9.22 -7.88 14.21
N VAL A 89 -8.04 -7.30 13.99
CA VAL A 89 -7.83 -5.85 13.85
C VAL A 89 -8.24 -5.41 12.44
N LEU A 90 -7.80 -6.14 11.41
CA LEU A 90 -8.07 -5.84 9.99
C LEU A 90 -9.55 -5.96 9.59
N ALA A 91 -10.37 -6.63 10.39
CA ALA A 91 -11.82 -6.69 10.18
C ALA A 91 -12.51 -5.33 10.45
N TYR A 92 -11.95 -4.50 11.35
CA TYR A 92 -12.58 -3.26 11.79
C TYR A 92 -11.80 -2.00 11.40
N VAL A 93 -10.67 -2.15 10.72
CA VAL A 93 -9.77 -1.05 10.32
C VAL A 93 -9.87 -0.81 8.82
N ASP A 94 -9.98 0.46 8.43
CA ASP A 94 -9.86 0.91 7.04
C ASP A 94 -8.47 1.50 6.77
N TYR A 95 -8.11 1.66 5.50
CA TYR A 95 -6.81 2.20 5.07
C TYR A 95 -6.57 3.63 5.60
N SER A 96 -7.64 4.41 5.82
CA SER A 96 -7.55 5.77 6.37
C SER A 96 -7.22 5.78 7.86
N ASP A 97 -7.66 4.75 8.61
CA ASP A 97 -7.44 4.69 10.05
C ASP A 97 -5.97 4.40 10.34
N LEU A 98 -5.31 3.56 9.53
CA LEU A 98 -3.89 3.21 9.70
C LEU A 98 -2.92 4.39 9.47
N ALA A 99 -3.40 5.56 9.08
CA ALA A 99 -2.60 6.80 9.03
C ALA A 99 -2.54 7.55 10.38
N GLY A 100 -3.43 7.23 11.33
CA GLY A 100 -3.50 7.87 12.64
C GLY A 100 -2.55 7.27 13.67
N LYS A 101 -2.55 7.81 14.90
CA LYS A 101 -1.76 7.25 16.00
C LYS A 101 -2.34 5.89 16.44
N PRO A 102 -1.51 4.89 16.80
CA PRO A 102 -1.98 3.57 17.22
C PRO A 102 -3.06 3.60 18.32
N GLU A 103 -2.94 4.52 19.27
CA GLU A 103 -3.90 4.73 20.36
C GLU A 103 -5.29 5.20 19.88
N GLU A 104 -5.32 6.08 18.87
CA GLU A 104 -6.56 6.59 18.27
C GLU A 104 -7.24 5.49 17.44
N VAL A 105 -6.44 4.72 16.70
CA VAL A 105 -6.91 3.57 15.93
C VAL A 105 -7.46 2.49 16.86
N SER A 106 -6.80 2.20 17.98
CA SER A 106 -7.27 1.24 18.98
C SER A 106 -8.65 1.65 19.53
N LYS A 107 -8.83 2.93 19.88
CA LYS A 107 -10.13 3.47 20.34
C LYS A 107 -11.21 3.38 19.25
N ALA A 108 -10.85 3.68 18.00
CA ALA A 108 -11.78 3.58 16.87
C ALA A 108 -12.25 2.14 16.64
N ILE A 109 -11.34 1.16 16.74
CA ILE A 109 -11.67 -0.26 16.65
C ILE A 109 -12.60 -0.69 17.79
N GLU A 110 -12.28 -0.29 19.03
CA GLU A 110 -13.08 -0.63 20.20
C GLU A 110 -14.51 -0.09 20.08
N ASN A 111 -14.68 1.16 19.65
CA ASN A 111 -15.98 1.76 19.39
C ASN A 111 -16.77 1.00 18.30
N ARG A 112 -16.12 0.61 17.19
CA ARG A 112 -16.74 -0.18 16.12
C ARG A 112 -17.11 -1.60 16.57
N ARG A 113 -16.31 -2.22 17.44
CA ARG A 113 -16.60 -3.54 18.00
C ARG A 113 -17.85 -3.50 18.88
N HIS A 114 -18.06 -2.43 19.66
CA HIS A 114 -19.25 -2.25 20.49
C HIS A 114 -20.53 -1.97 19.69
N GLN A 115 -20.43 -1.40 18.48
CA GLN A 115 -21.60 -1.18 17.61
C GLN A 115 -22.08 -2.45 16.88
N HIS A 116 -21.25 -3.48 16.83
CA HIS A 116 -21.52 -4.75 16.14
C HIS A 116 -21.73 -5.94 17.08
N SER A 117 -21.78 -5.70 18.40
CA SER A 117 -22.14 -6.68 19.43
C SER A 117 -23.58 -6.50 19.89
#